data_AF-A0A660XD55-F1
#
_entry.id   AF-A0A660XD55-F1
#
_cell.length_a   1.000
_cell.length_b   1.000
_cell.length_c   1.000
_cell.angle_alpha   90.00
_cell.angle_beta   90.00
_cell.angle_gamma   90.00
#
_symmetry.space_group_name_H-M   'P 1'
#
loop_
_entity.id
_entity.type
_entity.pdbx_description
1 polymer ?
#
loop_
_entity_poly.entity_id
_entity_poly.type
_entity_poly.pdbx_seq_one_letter_code
_entity_poly.pdbx_strand_id
1 'polypeptide(L)'
;ELEEICMTLAHIPDKRAQDLLKKFKNSERAGEVEWLDIAADEGQFHYLSPTNEQEERDYLALKVIQEIEDEIVEIQIKHDDLRLELDKKEIEQEAIKELVKNGEVDKDEGLGFHDYKIMLESQMENLEKEISVKEKISEQIKKSIKTEKYKDVDPMYMRNIHF
;
A
#
# COMPACT_ATOMS: atom_id res chain seq x y z
N GLU A 1 -35.54 1.56 -14.00
CA GLU A 1 -35.40 3.03 -13.83
C GLU A 1 -34.17 3.40 -13.02
N LEU A 2 -34.05 3.01 -11.74
CA LEU A 2 -32.83 3.32 -10.94
C LEU A 2 -31.54 2.78 -11.56
N GLU A 3 -31.58 1.56 -12.09
CA GLU A 3 -30.45 0.96 -12.79
C GLU A 3 -30.00 1.78 -14.01
N GLU A 4 -30.96 2.19 -14.84
CA GLU A 4 -30.71 3.03 -16.03
C GLU A 4 -30.12 4.39 -15.65
N ILE A 5 -30.60 4.99 -14.55
CA ILE A 5 -30.04 6.22 -13.98
C ILE A 5 -28.59 6.00 -13.54
N CYS A 6 -28.31 4.93 -12.79
CA CYS A 6 -26.95 4.63 -12.32
C CYS A 6 -25.99 4.41 -13.50
N MET A 7 -26.41 3.64 -14.50
CA MET A 7 -25.63 3.42 -15.73
C MET A 7 -25.40 4.72 -16.51
N THR A 8 -26.41 5.56 -16.62
CA THR A 8 -26.27 6.88 -17.28
C THR A 8 -25.26 7.75 -16.55
N LEU A 9 -25.33 7.80 -15.22
CA LEU A 9 -24.37 8.56 -14.41
C LEU A 9 -22.94 8.02 -14.54
N ALA A 10 -22.77 6.70 -14.62
CA ALA A 10 -21.46 6.06 -14.79
C ALA A 10 -20.73 6.55 -16.07
N HIS A 11 -21.46 6.87 -17.13
CA HIS A 11 -20.87 7.28 -18.40
C HIS A 11 -20.65 8.80 -18.52
N ILE A 12 -20.98 9.57 -17.48
CA ILE A 12 -20.78 11.02 -17.47
C ILE A 12 -19.46 11.32 -16.73
N PRO A 13 -18.41 11.81 -17.42
CA PRO A 13 -17.11 12.11 -16.84
C PRO A 13 -17.12 13.45 -16.08
N ASP A 14 -18.06 13.61 -15.15
CA ASP A 14 -18.26 14.82 -14.36
C ASP A 14 -18.25 14.52 -12.86
N LYS A 15 -17.67 15.43 -12.07
CA LYS A 15 -17.54 15.28 -10.62
C LYS A 15 -18.90 15.10 -9.94
N ARG A 16 -19.93 15.81 -10.39
CA ARG A 16 -21.27 15.71 -9.80
C ARG A 16 -21.89 14.34 -10.05
N ALA A 17 -21.65 13.73 -11.20
CA ALA A 17 -22.14 12.39 -11.49
C ALA A 17 -21.50 11.35 -10.55
N GLN A 18 -20.18 11.47 -10.31
CA GLN A 18 -19.46 10.63 -9.36
C GLN A 18 -19.93 10.83 -7.91
N ASP A 19 -20.12 12.09 -7.50
CA ASP A 19 -20.63 12.41 -6.17
C ASP A 19 -22.06 11.85 -5.95
N LEU A 20 -22.90 11.86 -6.99
CA LEU A 20 -24.24 11.29 -6.93
C LEU A 20 -24.21 9.76 -6.80
N LEU A 21 -23.37 9.06 -7.58
CA LEU A 21 -23.18 7.61 -7.47
C LEU A 21 -22.65 7.22 -6.08
N LYS A 22 -21.61 7.92 -5.60
CA LYS A 22 -21.04 7.71 -4.26
C LYS A 22 -22.06 7.96 -3.16
N LYS A 23 -22.87 9.01 -3.28
CA LYS A 23 -23.95 9.29 -2.33
C LYS A 23 -25.01 8.20 -2.35
N PHE A 24 -25.39 7.73 -3.54
CA PHE A 24 -26.40 6.69 -3.68
C PHE A 24 -25.94 5.34 -3.12
N LYS A 25 -24.67 4.98 -3.31
CA LYS A 25 -24.02 3.80 -2.70
C LYS A 25 -24.10 3.76 -1.17
N ASN A 26 -24.20 4.93 -0.52
CA ASN A 26 -24.36 5.04 0.94
C ASN A 26 -25.81 5.23 1.39
N SER A 27 -26.79 5.09 0.49
CA SER A 27 -28.21 5.26 0.81
C SER A 27 -28.87 3.94 1.19
N GLU A 28 -30.01 4.02 1.89
CA GLU A 28 -30.82 2.84 2.26
C GLU A 28 -31.31 2.04 1.03
N ARG A 29 -31.35 2.67 -0.14
CA ARG A 29 -31.82 2.10 -1.41
C ARG A 29 -30.69 1.54 -2.29
N ALA A 30 -29.45 1.56 -1.82
CA ALA A 30 -28.30 1.07 -2.59
C ALA A 30 -28.50 -0.39 -3.05
N GLY A 31 -29.10 -1.23 -2.20
CA GLY A 31 -29.40 -2.63 -2.50
C GLY A 31 -30.47 -2.86 -3.57
N GLU A 32 -31.13 -1.81 -4.07
CA GLU A 32 -32.08 -1.91 -5.19
C GLU A 32 -31.39 -1.97 -6.56
N VAL A 33 -30.06 -1.75 -6.61
CA VAL A 33 -29.28 -1.72 -7.85
C VAL A 33 -28.09 -2.67 -7.71
N GLU A 34 -28.21 -3.88 -8.25
CA GLU A 34 -27.22 -4.96 -8.08
C GLU A 34 -25.82 -4.58 -8.60
N TRP A 35 -25.75 -3.76 -9.64
CA TRP A 35 -24.50 -3.32 -10.27
C TRP A 35 -24.05 -1.91 -9.86
N LEU A 36 -24.52 -1.40 -8.72
CA LEU A 36 -24.17 -0.04 -8.29
C LEU A 36 -22.66 0.13 -8.07
N ASP A 37 -21.98 -0.89 -7.55
CA ASP A 37 -20.52 -0.87 -7.39
C ASP A 37 -19.80 -0.77 -8.73
N ILE A 38 -20.24 -1.55 -9.72
CA ILE A 38 -19.68 -1.53 -11.07
C ILE A 38 -19.90 -0.16 -11.73
N ALA A 39 -21.11 0.41 -11.59
CA ALA A 39 -21.43 1.73 -12.13
C ALA A 39 -20.58 2.84 -11.47
N ALA A 40 -20.31 2.74 -10.16
CA ALA A 40 -19.43 3.69 -9.47
C ALA A 40 -17.97 3.57 -9.93
N ASP A 41 -17.47 2.34 -10.07
CA ASP A 41 -16.09 2.08 -10.53
C ASP A 41 -15.89 2.54 -11.98
N GLU A 42 -16.85 2.22 -12.87
CA GLU A 42 -16.84 2.69 -14.26
C GLU A 42 -16.94 4.22 -14.34
N GLY A 43 -17.79 4.83 -13.51
CA GLY A 43 -17.87 6.28 -13.37
C GLY A 43 -16.53 6.91 -13.00
N GLN A 44 -15.87 6.35 -12.01
CA GLN A 44 -14.57 6.81 -11.56
C GLN A 44 -13.53 6.68 -12.69
N PHE A 45 -13.56 5.59 -13.44
CA PHE A 45 -12.70 5.39 -14.61
C PHE A 45 -12.89 6.46 -15.68
N HIS A 46 -14.13 6.73 -16.10
CA HIS A 46 -14.41 7.76 -17.10
C HIS A 46 -14.05 9.16 -16.61
N TYR A 47 -14.32 9.47 -15.34
CA TYR A 47 -13.96 10.77 -14.74
C TYR A 47 -12.45 10.99 -14.66
N LEU A 48 -11.70 9.96 -14.26
CA LEU A 48 -10.25 10.01 -14.11
C LEU A 48 -9.49 9.78 -15.43
N SER A 49 -10.18 9.44 -16.52
CA SER A 49 -9.53 9.31 -17.81
C SER A 49 -8.90 10.65 -18.23
N PRO A 50 -7.61 10.65 -18.63
CA PRO A 50 -6.93 11.88 -19.02
C PRO A 50 -7.42 12.35 -20.38
N THR A 51 -7.53 13.67 -20.54
CA THR A 51 -8.02 14.33 -21.76
C THR A 51 -7.00 15.28 -22.40
N ASN A 52 -5.83 15.42 -21.77
CA ASN A 52 -4.74 16.28 -22.22
C ASN A 52 -3.40 15.82 -21.61
N GLU A 53 -2.28 16.30 -22.15
CA GLU A 53 -0.93 15.88 -21.75
C GLU A 53 -0.61 16.11 -20.26
N GLN A 54 -1.14 17.19 -19.66
CA GLN A 54 -0.92 17.44 -18.23
C GLN A 54 -1.68 16.44 -17.37
N GLU A 55 -2.90 16.08 -17.78
CA GLU A 55 -3.66 15.02 -17.12
C GLU A 55 -3.02 13.65 -17.28
N GLU A 56 -2.48 13.31 -18.45
CA GLU A 56 -1.75 12.06 -18.66
C GLU A 56 -0.55 11.94 -17.72
N ARG A 57 0.22 13.02 -17.56
CA ARG A 57 1.36 13.05 -16.61
C ARG A 57 0.91 12.88 -15.16
N ASP A 58 -0.14 13.58 -14.75
CA ASP A 58 -0.64 13.48 -13.37
C ASP A 58 -1.26 12.09 -13.10
N TYR A 59 -1.90 11.49 -14.10
CA TYR A 59 -2.44 10.13 -14.02
C TYR A 59 -1.33 9.08 -13.92
N LEU A 60 -0.25 9.23 -14.70
CA LEU A 60 0.94 8.39 -14.56
C LEU A 60 1.63 8.61 -13.21
N ALA A 61 1.64 9.84 -12.68
CA ALA A 61 2.20 10.12 -11.35
C ALA A 61 1.46 9.33 -10.25
N LEU A 62 0.13 9.20 -10.33
CA LEU A 62 -0.64 8.34 -9.43
C LEU A 62 -0.21 6.87 -9.54
N LYS A 63 0.06 6.38 -10.76
CA LYS A 63 0.55 5.00 -10.96
C LYS A 63 1.93 4.79 -10.31
N VAL A 64 2.84 5.73 -10.50
CA VAL A 64 4.17 5.66 -9.87
C VAL A 64 4.08 5.69 -8.34
N ILE A 65 3.20 6.52 -7.78
CA ILE A 65 2.95 6.51 -6.32
C ILE A 65 2.47 5.12 -5.87
N GLN A 66 1.50 4.54 -6.58
CA GLN A 66 0.97 3.21 -6.27
C GLN A 66 2.05 2.13 -6.28
N GLU A 67 2.94 2.14 -7.27
CA GLU A 67 4.06 1.20 -7.36
C GLU A 67 5.05 1.38 -6.19
N ILE A 68 5.33 2.62 -5.79
CA ILE A 68 6.15 2.89 -4.60
C ILE A 68 5.48 2.37 -3.33
N GLU A 69 4.17 2.52 -3.19
CA GLU A 69 3.42 1.98 -2.04
C GLU A 69 3.46 0.45 -1.99
N ASP A 70 3.36 -0.24 -3.13
CA ASP A 70 3.54 -1.69 -3.21
C ASP A 70 4.95 -2.10 -2.77
N GLU A 71 5.99 -1.40 -3.25
CA GLU A 71 7.38 -1.65 -2.85
C GLU A 71 7.60 -1.43 -1.34
N ILE A 72 6.98 -0.41 -0.74
CA ILE A 72 7.04 -0.18 0.71
C ILE A 72 6.47 -1.39 1.47
N VAL A 73 5.32 -1.92 1.03
CA VAL A 73 4.70 -3.11 1.64
C VAL A 73 5.63 -4.32 1.55
N GLU A 74 6.28 -4.54 0.40
CA GLU A 74 7.26 -5.62 0.26
C GLU A 74 8.46 -5.48 1.21
N ILE A 75 8.94 -4.24 1.41
CA ILE A 75 10.05 -3.97 2.34
C ILE A 75 9.61 -4.18 3.80
N GLN A 76 8.39 -3.77 4.15
CA GLN A 76 7.82 -4.00 5.48
C GLN A 76 7.71 -5.49 5.78
N ILE A 77 7.27 -6.31 4.83
CA ILE A 77 7.23 -7.77 4.98
C ILE A 77 8.63 -8.32 5.29
N LYS A 78 9.65 -7.90 4.54
CA LYS A 78 11.05 -8.33 4.79
C LYS A 78 11.54 -7.90 6.17
N HIS A 79 11.19 -6.70 6.61
CA HIS A 79 11.54 -6.20 7.93
C HIS A 79 10.92 -7.07 9.04
N ASP A 80 9.63 -7.40 8.90
CA ASP A 80 8.91 -8.24 9.86
C ASP A 80 9.46 -9.66 9.90
N ASP A 81 9.88 -10.21 8.75
CA ASP A 81 10.56 -11.51 8.67
C ASP A 81 11.89 -11.52 9.44
N LEU A 82 12.73 -10.49 9.28
CA LEU A 82 14.00 -10.35 10.02
C LEU A 82 13.76 -10.20 11.52
N ARG A 83 12.72 -9.48 11.91
CA ARG A 83 12.33 -9.33 13.31
C ARG A 83 11.90 -10.65 13.92
N LEU A 84 11.08 -11.42 13.21
CA LEU A 84 10.67 -12.76 13.64
C LEU A 84 11.87 -13.72 13.75
N GLU A 85 12.84 -13.60 12.83
CA GLU A 85 14.09 -14.37 12.89
C GLU A 85 14.91 -14.02 14.13
N LEU A 86 15.05 -12.74 14.44
CA LEU A 86 15.73 -12.28 15.66
C LEU A 86 15.04 -12.81 16.92
N ASP A 87 13.71 -12.69 17.02
CA ASP A 87 12.93 -13.17 18.16
C ASP A 87 13.14 -14.68 18.39
N LYS A 88 13.12 -15.49 17.31
CA LYS A 88 13.39 -16.93 17.38
C LYS A 88 14.80 -17.23 17.88
N LYS A 89 15.79 -16.45 17.43
CA LYS A 89 17.19 -16.64 17.80
C LYS A 89 17.46 -16.19 19.23
N GLU A 90 16.75 -15.19 19.73
CA GLU A 90 16.77 -14.80 21.14
C GLU A 90 16.26 -15.93 22.04
N ILE A 91 15.13 -16.56 21.68
CA ILE A 91 14.59 -17.72 22.41
C ILE A 91 15.58 -18.89 22.40
N GLU A 92 16.17 -19.20 21.25
CA GLU A 92 17.19 -20.26 21.13
C GLU A 92 18.40 -19.99 22.04
N GLN A 93 18.89 -18.74 22.03
CA GLN A 93 20.02 -18.33 22.86
C GLN A 93 19.70 -18.41 24.36
N GLU A 94 18.48 -18.09 24.78
CA GLU A 94 18.04 -18.26 26.16
C GLU A 94 18.07 -19.73 26.60
N ALA A 95 17.58 -20.63 25.74
CA ALA A 95 17.62 -22.07 26.01
C ALA A 95 19.06 -22.59 26.10
N ILE A 96 19.94 -22.20 25.17
CA ILE A 96 21.37 -22.58 25.19
C ILE A 96 22.04 -22.11 26.48
N LYS A 97 21.78 -20.86 26.91
CA LYS A 97 22.34 -20.33 28.17
C LYS A 97 21.96 -21.18 29.39
N GLU A 98 20.72 -21.66 29.47
CA GLU A 98 20.30 -22.52 30.58
C GLU A 98 20.94 -23.91 30.52
N LEU A 99 21.07 -24.50 29.32
CA LEU A 99 21.77 -25.77 29.14
C LEU A 99 23.26 -25.67 29.51
N VAL A 100 23.94 -24.58 29.13
CA VAL A 100 25.33 -24.30 29.53
C VAL A 100 25.46 -24.22 31.05
N LYS A 101 24.51 -23.53 31.70
CA LYS A 101 24.48 -23.37 33.16
C LYS A 101 24.24 -24.71 33.88
N ASN A 102 23.48 -25.62 33.29
CA ASN A 102 23.28 -26.98 33.78
C ASN A 102 24.45 -27.92 33.47
N GLY A 103 25.41 -27.49 32.65
CA GLY A 103 26.54 -28.32 32.21
C GLY A 103 26.14 -29.40 31.19
N GLU A 104 25.01 -29.20 30.50
CA GLU A 104 24.49 -30.14 29.49
C GLU A 104 25.14 -29.91 28.11
N VAL A 105 25.63 -28.69 27.86
CA VAL A 105 26.33 -28.31 26.62
C VAL A 105 27.56 -27.46 26.92
N ASP A 106 28.47 -27.37 25.95
CA ASP A 106 29.70 -26.59 26.06
C ASP A 106 29.41 -25.08 26.13
N LYS A 107 30.25 -24.34 26.87
CA LYS A 107 30.13 -22.89 27.05
C LYS A 107 30.19 -22.10 25.73
N ASP A 108 30.72 -22.72 24.69
CA ASP A 108 30.97 -22.10 23.40
C ASP A 108 29.76 -22.23 22.45
N GLU A 109 28.76 -23.06 22.75
CA GLU A 109 27.56 -23.29 21.90
C GLU A 109 26.68 -22.03 21.75
N GLY A 110 26.86 -21.02 22.59
CA GLY A 110 26.15 -19.73 22.50
C GLY A 110 26.96 -18.60 21.88
N LEU A 111 28.16 -18.87 21.35
CA LEU A 111 29.03 -17.85 20.74
C LEU A 111 28.51 -17.44 19.34
N GLY A 112 28.73 -16.18 18.97
CA GLY A 112 28.33 -15.65 17.66
C GLY A 112 26.90 -15.08 17.58
N PHE A 113 26.04 -15.35 18.57
CA PHE A 113 24.69 -14.75 18.61
C PHE A 113 24.74 -13.21 18.61
N HIS A 114 25.71 -12.61 19.32
CA HIS A 114 25.83 -11.15 19.39
C HIS A 114 26.11 -10.51 18.02
N ASP A 115 27.07 -11.07 17.27
CA ASP A 115 27.43 -10.56 15.94
C ASP A 115 26.26 -10.75 14.95
N TYR A 116 25.58 -11.88 15.04
CA TYR A 116 24.41 -12.18 14.23
C TYR A 116 23.23 -11.24 14.56
N LYS A 117 23.00 -10.95 15.85
CA LYS A 117 22.01 -9.95 16.28
C LYS A 117 22.32 -8.56 15.71
N ILE A 118 23.56 -8.09 15.83
CA ILE A 118 23.99 -6.81 15.26
C ILE A 118 23.75 -6.76 13.74
N MET A 119 24.04 -7.86 13.04
CA MET A 119 23.79 -7.96 11.61
C MET A 119 22.31 -7.81 11.26
N LEU A 120 21.41 -8.52 11.95
CA LEU A 120 19.96 -8.42 11.73
C LEU A 120 19.44 -7.02 12.07
N GLU A 121 19.86 -6.45 13.20
CA GLU A 121 19.48 -5.08 13.60
C GLU A 121 19.92 -4.03 12.56
N SER A 122 21.14 -4.16 12.03
CA SER A 122 21.63 -3.27 10.97
C SER A 122 20.84 -3.42 9.67
N GLN A 123 20.45 -4.64 9.30
CA GLN A 123 19.61 -4.87 8.13
C GLN A 123 18.23 -4.23 8.29
N MET A 124 17.58 -4.43 9.44
CA MET A 124 16.29 -3.80 9.76
C MET A 124 16.38 -2.26 9.69
N GLU A 125 17.41 -1.65 10.28
CA GLU A 125 17.61 -0.20 10.23
C GLU A 125 17.77 0.32 8.79
N ASN A 126 18.43 -0.44 7.91
CA ASN A 126 18.56 -0.08 6.51
C ASN A 126 17.21 -0.16 5.76
N LEU A 127 16.38 -1.17 6.04
CA LEU A 127 15.04 -1.27 5.46
C LEU A 127 14.15 -0.11 5.93
N GLU A 128 14.20 0.27 7.21
CA GLU A 128 13.47 1.43 7.73
C GLU A 128 13.88 2.74 7.03
N LYS A 129 15.18 2.94 6.79
CA LYS A 129 15.68 4.08 6.02
C LYS A 129 15.16 4.06 4.58
N GLU A 130 15.14 2.90 3.95
CA GLU A 130 14.63 2.74 2.58
C GLU A 130 13.14 3.09 2.51
N ILE A 131 12.31 2.58 3.43
CA ILE A 131 10.89 2.93 3.56
C ILE A 131 10.75 4.46 3.69
N SER A 132 11.48 5.08 4.61
CA SER A 132 11.38 6.53 4.83
C SER A 132 11.74 7.36 3.59
N VAL A 133 12.71 6.90 2.79
CA VAL A 133 13.05 7.57 1.52
C VAL A 133 11.92 7.42 0.51
N LYS A 134 11.38 6.22 0.36
CA LYS A 134 10.27 5.93 -0.57
C LYS A 134 9.00 6.73 -0.21
N GLU A 135 8.65 6.81 1.07
CA GLU A 135 7.53 7.62 1.55
C GLU A 135 7.68 9.10 1.18
N LYS A 136 8.89 9.66 1.35
CA LYS A 136 9.18 11.06 0.98
C LYS A 136 9.10 11.28 -0.53
N ILE A 137 9.56 10.31 -1.33
CA ILE A 137 9.44 10.37 -2.79
C ILE A 137 7.96 10.37 -3.18
N SER A 138 7.16 9.43 -2.66
CA SER A 138 5.72 9.36 -2.89
C SER A 138 5.02 10.68 -2.53
N GLU A 139 5.31 11.23 -1.35
CA GLU A 139 4.73 12.51 -0.90
C GLU A 139 5.12 13.67 -1.85
N GLN A 140 6.36 13.69 -2.31
CA GLN A 140 6.83 14.72 -3.23
C GLN A 140 6.20 14.59 -4.62
N ILE A 141 5.99 13.37 -5.12
CA ILE A 141 5.27 13.13 -6.38
C ILE A 141 3.81 13.59 -6.22
N LYS A 142 3.15 13.26 -5.09
CA LYS A 142 1.78 13.68 -4.82
C LYS A 142 1.64 15.21 -4.82
N LYS A 143 2.60 15.93 -4.23
CA LYS A 143 2.65 17.40 -4.26
C LYS A 143 2.86 17.99 -5.66
N SER A 144 3.40 17.20 -6.60
CA SER A 144 3.64 17.65 -7.97
C SER A 144 2.42 17.57 -8.89
N ILE A 145 1.38 16.82 -8.47
CA ILE A 145 0.11 16.68 -9.20
C ILE A 145 -0.59 18.04 -9.27
N LYS A 146 -0.83 18.52 -10.49
CA LYS A 146 -1.43 19.85 -10.71
C LYS A 146 -2.93 19.79 -10.87
N THR A 147 -3.43 18.76 -11.53
CA THR A 147 -4.84 18.62 -11.89
C THR A 147 -5.66 18.29 -10.65
N GLU A 148 -6.68 19.10 -10.40
CA GLU A 148 -7.47 19.03 -9.17
C GLU A 148 -8.14 17.67 -8.96
N LYS A 149 -8.65 17.04 -10.03
CA LYS A 149 -9.35 15.76 -9.95
C LYS A 149 -8.49 14.58 -9.48
N TYR A 150 -7.16 14.70 -9.51
CA TYR A 150 -6.23 13.63 -9.12
C TYR A 150 -5.64 13.80 -7.72
N LYS A 151 -5.76 14.97 -7.08
CA LYS A 151 -5.07 15.26 -5.81
C LYS A 151 -5.50 14.38 -4.65
N ASP A 152 -6.79 14.03 -4.63
CA ASP A 152 -7.42 13.26 -3.56
C ASP A 152 -7.72 11.81 -3.98
N VAL A 153 -7.22 11.38 -5.14
CA VAL A 153 -7.37 10.00 -5.60
C VAL A 153 -6.46 9.11 -4.76
N ASP A 154 -7.02 8.02 -4.26
CA ASP A 154 -6.26 6.94 -3.64
C ASP A 154 -5.40 6.25 -4.71
N PRO A 155 -4.06 6.26 -4.60
CA PRO A 155 -3.18 5.59 -5.56
C PRO A 155 -3.51 4.11 -5.75
N MET A 156 -4.09 3.43 -4.75
CA MET A 156 -4.53 2.03 -4.86
C MET A 156 -5.51 1.80 -6.02
N TYR A 157 -6.25 2.83 -6.43
CA TYR A 157 -7.10 2.78 -7.63
C TYR A 157 -6.31 2.40 -8.90
N MET A 158 -5.04 2.79 -8.97
CA MET A 158 -4.17 2.57 -10.13
C MET A 158 -3.61 1.14 -10.22
N ARG A 159 -3.80 0.30 -9.19
CA ARG A 159 -3.19 -1.04 -9.13
C ARG A 159 -3.55 -1.91 -10.33
N ASN A 160 -4.80 -1.84 -10.80
CA ASN A 160 -5.31 -2.63 -11.92
C ASN A 160 -5.32 -1.88 -13.26
N ILE A 161 -4.71 -0.69 -13.31
CA ILE A 161 -4.62 0.12 -14.52
C ILE A 161 -3.28 -0.17 -15.19
N HIS A 162 -3.35 -0.60 -16.45
CA HIS A 162 -2.19 -0.92 -17.27
C HIS A 162 -1.96 0.17 -18.32
N PHE A 163 -0.69 0.53 -18.52
CA PHE A 163 -0.24 1.55 -19.48
C PHE A 163 0.55 0.89 -20.62
#